data_AF-A0A800DXJ7-F1
#
_entry.id   AF-A0A800DXJ7-F1
#
_cell.length_a   1.000
_cell.length_b   1.000
_cell.length_c   1.000
_cell.angle_alpha   90.00
_cell.angle_beta   90.00
_cell.angle_gamma   90.00
#
_symmetry.space_group_name_H-M   'P 1'
#
loop_
_entity.id
_entity.type
_entity.pdbx_description
1 polymer ?
#
loop_
_entity_poly.entity_id
_entity_poly.type
_entity_poly.pdbx_seq_one_letter_code
_entity_poly.pdbx_strand_id
1 'polypeptide(L)'
;LNAYDAIYYSGESNSGGKTIAINLPNDERVQLKKGTRRLQLKNVMKAKFDKILVPIANELITPEQRKFITFDAFFANTMFHEVAHGLGIKNTINGKGSVRTSLKNLSSALEEGKADVLGLYMVMQLHKKGELDGDMKDYMTTFMASIFRSIRFGAASAHGRANMLRFNYFKEKEAFIRNDNGTYTLNYDKITKAMNDLSALILKLQGDGDYDAVEKLMKEKGSISHQLQKDLDRLVEKNIPVDITFEQGVKVLGL
;
A
#
# COMPACT_ATOMS: atom_id res chain seq x y z
N LEU A 1 -12.87 14.28 -1.87
CA LEU A 1 -12.20 13.22 -1.10
C LEU A 1 -12.35 13.60 0.35
N ASN A 2 -13.02 12.79 1.17
CA ASN A 2 -13.39 13.18 2.53
C ASN A 2 -12.99 12.09 3.52
N ALA A 3 -12.64 12.48 4.75
CA ALA A 3 -12.41 11.55 5.85
C ALA A 3 -13.67 11.46 6.73
N TYR A 4 -13.99 10.26 7.21
CA TYR A 4 -15.10 10.01 8.11
C TYR A 4 -14.65 9.06 9.22
N ASP A 5 -15.39 9.08 10.31
CA ASP A 5 -15.34 8.00 11.30
C ASP A 5 -16.47 7.02 11.00
N ALA A 6 -16.11 5.75 10.82
CA ALA A 6 -17.07 4.69 10.59
C ALA A 6 -17.73 4.29 11.92
N ILE A 7 -19.06 4.26 11.92
CA ILE A 7 -19.87 3.92 13.10
C ILE A 7 -20.27 2.44 13.10
N TYR A 8 -20.46 1.84 11.92
CA TYR A 8 -20.93 0.46 11.79
C TYR A 8 -20.54 -0.14 10.44
N TYR A 9 -20.19 -1.42 10.43
CA TYR A 9 -19.91 -2.24 9.24
C TYR A 9 -20.85 -3.44 9.16
N SER A 10 -21.38 -3.71 7.96
CA SER A 10 -22.22 -4.88 7.67
C SER A 10 -21.99 -5.43 6.27
N GLY A 11 -22.52 -6.63 6.02
CA GLY A 11 -22.40 -7.30 4.72
C GLY A 11 -20.95 -7.55 4.33
N GLU A 12 -20.65 -7.38 3.04
CA GLU A 12 -19.32 -7.61 2.45
C GLU A 12 -18.22 -6.83 3.19
N SER A 13 -18.49 -5.57 3.56
CA SER A 13 -17.51 -4.69 4.23
C SER A 13 -17.07 -5.21 5.61
N ASN A 14 -17.87 -6.08 6.25
CA ASN A 14 -17.51 -6.69 7.53
C ASN A 14 -17.00 -8.14 7.39
N SER A 15 -16.92 -8.68 6.18
CA SER A 15 -16.41 -10.03 5.92
C SER A 15 -14.88 -10.01 5.75
N GLY A 16 -14.16 -10.70 6.63
CA GLY A 16 -12.69 -10.69 6.62
C GLY A 16 -12.11 -9.31 6.90
N GLY A 17 -11.25 -8.83 5.99
CA GLY A 17 -10.49 -7.60 6.16
C GLY A 17 -11.35 -6.33 6.10
N LYS A 18 -11.09 -5.38 6.99
CA LYS A 18 -11.90 -4.16 7.13
C LYS A 18 -11.46 -3.09 6.13
N THR A 19 -12.37 -2.68 5.26
CA THR A 19 -12.15 -1.60 4.29
C THR A 19 -11.81 -0.29 4.99
N ILE A 20 -10.79 0.42 4.52
CA ILE A 20 -10.38 1.74 5.06
C ILE A 20 -10.58 2.89 4.08
N ALA A 21 -10.70 2.58 2.79
CA ALA A 21 -10.95 3.54 1.74
C ALA A 21 -12.02 3.00 0.80
N ILE A 22 -12.91 3.88 0.33
CA ILE A 22 -14.00 3.50 -0.57
C ILE A 22 -14.04 4.50 -1.72
N ASN A 23 -14.14 3.99 -2.95
CA ASN A 23 -14.33 4.78 -4.16
C ASN A 23 -15.56 4.25 -4.92
N LEU A 24 -16.66 4.98 -4.86
CA LEU A 24 -17.95 4.56 -5.42
C LEU A 24 -18.66 5.70 -6.18
N PRO A 25 -19.62 5.39 -7.07
CA PRO A 25 -20.09 4.05 -7.45
C PRO A 25 -19.15 3.32 -8.43
N ASN A 26 -19.27 2.00 -8.53
CA ASN A 26 -18.52 1.17 -9.49
C ASN A 26 -19.04 1.25 -10.94
N ASP A 27 -20.26 1.77 -11.17
CA ASP A 27 -20.84 1.87 -12.51
C ASP A 27 -20.12 2.94 -13.35
N GLU A 28 -19.36 2.49 -14.35
CA GLU A 28 -18.56 3.34 -15.24
C GLU A 28 -19.39 4.42 -15.94
N ARG A 29 -20.66 4.15 -16.26
CA ARG A 29 -21.55 5.14 -16.90
C ARG A 29 -21.84 6.32 -15.96
N VAL A 30 -21.97 6.04 -14.66
CA VAL A 30 -22.16 7.08 -13.63
C VAL A 30 -20.85 7.81 -13.40
N GLN A 31 -19.72 7.09 -13.32
CA GLN A 31 -18.40 7.70 -13.17
C GLN A 31 -18.11 8.71 -14.29
N LEU A 32 -18.39 8.37 -15.54
CA LEU A 32 -18.17 9.26 -16.69
C LEU A 32 -19.05 10.52 -16.65
N LYS A 33 -20.29 10.40 -16.18
CA LYS A 33 -21.27 11.51 -16.17
C LYS A 33 -21.19 12.39 -14.91
N LYS A 34 -20.80 11.82 -13.78
CA LYS A 34 -20.94 12.44 -12.43
C LYS A 34 -19.69 12.29 -11.55
N GLY A 35 -18.68 11.55 -12.00
CA GLY A 35 -17.48 11.26 -11.22
C GLY A 35 -17.71 10.20 -10.14
N THR A 36 -16.73 10.07 -9.24
CA THR A 36 -16.78 9.18 -8.09
C THR A 36 -16.62 9.96 -6.79
N ARG A 37 -17.09 9.37 -5.69
CA ARG A 37 -16.81 9.83 -4.33
C ARG A 37 -15.78 8.90 -3.70
N ARG A 38 -14.63 9.47 -3.35
CA ARG A 38 -13.61 8.83 -2.53
C ARG A 38 -13.77 9.23 -1.08
N LEU A 39 -13.76 8.25 -0.18
CA LEU A 39 -13.79 8.46 1.25
C LEU A 39 -12.77 7.58 1.98
N GLN A 40 -12.28 8.07 3.12
CA GLN A 40 -11.32 7.42 4.01
C GLN A 40 -11.95 7.26 5.39
N LEU A 41 -11.73 6.12 6.05
CA LEU A 41 -12.34 5.76 7.33
C LEU A 41 -11.29 5.89 8.43
N LYS A 42 -11.16 7.11 8.97
CA LYS A 42 -10.02 7.57 9.78
C LYS A 42 -9.87 6.75 11.07
N ASN A 43 -10.94 6.56 11.83
CA ASN A 43 -10.92 5.73 13.04
C ASN A 43 -10.50 4.26 12.77
N VAL A 44 -10.92 3.69 11.65
CA VAL A 44 -10.55 2.31 11.25
C VAL A 44 -9.09 2.23 10.86
N MET A 45 -8.61 3.22 10.09
CA MET A 45 -7.18 3.35 9.78
C MET A 45 -6.35 3.50 11.06
N LYS A 46 -6.84 4.28 12.03
CA LYS A 46 -6.18 4.48 13.32
C LYS A 46 -6.10 3.17 14.11
N ALA A 47 -7.19 2.40 14.16
CA ALA A 47 -7.19 1.08 14.78
C ALA A 47 -6.18 0.12 14.12
N LYS A 48 -6.12 0.07 12.79
CA LYS A 48 -5.10 -0.73 12.08
C LYS A 48 -3.68 -0.24 12.34
N PHE A 49 -3.49 1.09 12.40
CA PHE A 49 -2.19 1.68 12.71
C PHE A 49 -1.72 1.25 14.11
N ASP A 50 -2.56 1.46 15.12
CA ASP A 50 -2.22 1.20 16.52
C ASP A 50 -2.08 -0.31 16.83
N LYS A 51 -2.98 -1.14 16.30
CA LYS A 51 -3.04 -2.58 16.62
C LYS A 51 -2.18 -3.46 15.71
N ILE A 52 -1.75 -2.95 14.56
CA ILE A 52 -1.02 -3.75 13.57
C ILE A 52 0.29 -3.07 13.17
N LEU A 53 0.24 -1.86 12.60
CA LEU A 53 1.44 -1.25 12.02
C LEU A 53 2.50 -0.91 13.08
N VAL A 54 2.10 -0.32 14.20
CA VAL A 54 3.02 0.02 15.30
C VAL A 54 3.69 -1.24 15.89
N PRO A 55 2.96 -2.32 16.24
CA PRO A 55 3.57 -3.59 16.64
C PRO A 55 4.54 -4.16 15.60
N ILE A 56 4.18 -4.15 14.30
CA ILE A 56 5.09 -4.60 13.23
C ILE A 56 6.37 -3.77 13.23
N ALA A 57 6.26 -2.44 13.30
CA ALA A 57 7.42 -1.57 13.29
C ALA A 57 8.32 -1.76 14.52
N ASN A 58 7.73 -2.06 15.69
CA ASN A 58 8.48 -2.37 16.91
C ASN A 58 9.29 -3.67 16.79
N GLU A 59 8.90 -4.59 15.91
CA GLU A 59 9.63 -5.85 15.68
C GLU A 59 10.64 -5.78 14.54
N LEU A 60 10.29 -5.05 13.48
CA LEU A 60 11.02 -5.10 12.22
C LEU A 60 11.76 -3.82 11.88
N ILE A 61 11.47 -2.66 12.47
CA ILE A 61 12.22 -1.42 12.20
C ILE A 61 13.21 -1.17 13.34
N THR A 62 14.39 -0.62 13.02
CA THR A 62 15.39 -0.32 14.08
C THR A 62 14.85 0.71 15.08
N PRO A 63 15.24 0.63 16.37
CA PRO A 63 14.77 1.55 17.40
C PRO A 63 14.91 3.03 17.03
N GLU A 64 15.99 3.40 16.35
CA GLU A 64 16.33 4.79 15.98
C GLU A 64 15.35 5.37 14.95
N GLN A 65 14.75 4.52 14.11
CA GLN A 65 13.83 4.92 13.05
C GLN A 65 12.35 4.79 13.43
N ARG A 66 12.01 4.10 14.54
CA ARG A 66 10.60 3.92 14.99
C ARG A 66 9.87 5.22 15.28
N LYS A 67 10.59 6.28 15.68
CA LYS A 67 10.02 7.61 15.91
C LYS A 67 9.36 8.22 14.66
N PHE A 68 9.75 7.75 13.47
CA PHE A 68 9.17 8.18 12.20
C PHE A 68 7.94 7.35 11.79
N ILE A 69 7.41 6.50 12.67
CA ILE A 69 6.16 5.77 12.43
C ILE A 69 5.01 6.60 12.96
N THR A 70 4.31 7.31 12.08
CA THR A 70 3.25 8.25 12.47
C THR A 70 1.92 7.92 11.79
N PHE A 71 0.82 8.22 12.49
CA PHE A 71 -0.51 7.98 11.96
C PHE A 71 -0.80 8.88 10.76
N ASP A 72 -0.37 10.14 10.79
CA ASP A 72 -0.60 11.09 9.70
C ASP A 72 0.12 10.65 8.42
N ALA A 73 1.33 10.08 8.55
CA ALA A 73 2.02 9.46 7.43
C ALA A 73 1.26 8.25 6.87
N PHE A 74 0.76 7.36 7.74
CA PHE A 74 -0.04 6.20 7.32
C PHE A 74 -1.33 6.64 6.61
N PHE A 75 -1.99 7.67 7.16
CA PHE A 75 -3.19 8.26 6.61
C PHE A 75 -2.96 8.87 5.23
N ALA A 76 -1.94 9.73 5.11
CA ALA A 76 -1.60 10.37 3.85
C ALA A 76 -1.16 9.35 2.78
N ASN A 77 -0.31 8.38 3.12
CA ASN A 77 0.12 7.35 2.18
C ASN A 77 -1.08 6.56 1.61
N THR A 78 -2.05 6.19 2.47
CA THR A 78 -3.28 5.52 2.03
C THR A 78 -4.17 6.46 1.21
N MET A 79 -4.27 7.72 1.61
CA MET A 79 -5.03 8.73 0.88
C MET A 79 -4.50 8.90 -0.55
N PHE A 80 -3.19 9.06 -0.69
CA PHE A 80 -2.55 9.27 -1.99
C PHE A 80 -2.46 8.00 -2.83
N HIS A 81 -2.49 6.81 -2.22
CA HIS A 81 -2.73 5.56 -2.94
C HIS A 81 -4.08 5.61 -3.70
N GLU A 82 -5.16 6.02 -3.06
CA GLU A 82 -6.48 6.14 -3.72
C GLU A 82 -6.51 7.22 -4.81
N VAL A 83 -5.76 8.30 -4.62
CA VAL A 83 -5.58 9.33 -5.66
C VAL A 83 -4.81 8.74 -6.85
N ALA A 84 -3.77 7.94 -6.59
CA ALA A 84 -2.92 7.34 -7.61
C ALA A 84 -3.68 6.33 -8.51
N HIS A 85 -4.69 5.64 -7.98
CA HIS A 85 -5.61 4.86 -8.81
C HIS A 85 -6.31 5.72 -9.87
N GLY A 86 -6.62 6.98 -9.58
CA GLY A 86 -7.22 7.91 -10.53
C GLY A 86 -6.25 8.46 -11.59
N LEU A 87 -4.95 8.20 -11.43
CA LEU A 87 -3.88 8.76 -12.27
C LEU A 87 -3.16 7.65 -13.05
N GLY A 88 -2.26 8.07 -13.94
CA GLY A 88 -1.45 7.18 -14.77
C GLY A 88 -2.18 6.71 -16.03
N ILE A 89 -1.69 5.62 -16.61
CA ILE A 89 -2.11 5.15 -17.93
C ILE A 89 -3.32 4.22 -17.79
N LYS A 90 -4.40 4.52 -18.52
CA LYS A 90 -5.64 3.72 -18.54
C LYS A 90 -5.85 2.96 -19.86
N ASN A 91 -5.37 3.52 -20.96
CA ASN A 91 -5.31 2.89 -22.28
C ASN A 91 -3.85 2.78 -22.71
N THR A 92 -3.49 1.68 -23.35
CA THR A 92 -2.13 1.49 -23.84
C THR A 92 -1.80 2.52 -24.93
N ILE A 93 -0.52 2.87 -25.06
CA ILE A 93 -0.07 3.89 -26.03
C ILE A 93 0.05 3.34 -27.45
N ASN A 94 -0.07 2.01 -27.60
CA ASN A 94 0.05 1.28 -28.87
C ASN A 94 -1.30 0.80 -29.43
N GLY A 95 -2.43 1.29 -28.89
CA GLY A 95 -3.76 0.98 -29.43
C GLY A 95 -4.30 -0.42 -29.09
N LYS A 96 -3.65 -1.18 -28.21
CA LYS A 96 -4.11 -2.51 -27.74
C LYS A 96 -5.29 -2.46 -26.74
N GLY A 97 -5.90 -1.29 -26.55
CA GLY A 97 -7.08 -1.08 -25.70
C GLY A 97 -6.72 -0.70 -24.26
N SER A 98 -7.59 -1.06 -23.32
CA SER A 98 -7.39 -0.73 -21.90
C SER A 98 -6.24 -1.55 -21.29
N VAL A 99 -5.49 -0.95 -20.35
CA VAL A 99 -4.43 -1.65 -19.61
C VAL A 99 -4.95 -2.92 -18.93
N ARG A 100 -6.17 -2.85 -18.38
CA ARG A 100 -6.85 -4.00 -17.75
C ARG A 100 -7.04 -5.15 -18.73
N THR A 101 -7.51 -4.85 -19.95
CA THR A 101 -7.72 -5.84 -21.00
C THR A 101 -6.40 -6.44 -21.46
N SER A 102 -5.37 -5.61 -21.69
CA SER A 102 -4.07 -6.08 -22.16
C SER A 102 -3.33 -6.95 -21.14
N LEU A 103 -3.41 -6.62 -19.85
CA LEU A 103 -2.68 -7.31 -18.78
C LEU A 103 -3.47 -8.42 -18.06
N LYS A 104 -4.76 -8.59 -18.37
CA LYS A 104 -5.61 -9.70 -17.89
C LYS A 104 -5.52 -9.88 -16.36
N ASN A 105 -5.21 -11.09 -15.90
CA ASN A 105 -5.06 -11.51 -14.49
C ASN A 105 -3.89 -10.83 -13.75
N LEU A 106 -2.97 -10.17 -14.45
CA LEU A 106 -1.85 -9.44 -13.86
C LEU A 106 -2.18 -7.96 -13.60
N SER A 107 -3.24 -7.44 -14.23
CA SER A 107 -3.61 -6.03 -14.16
C SER A 107 -3.81 -5.52 -12.73
N SER A 108 -4.55 -6.26 -11.89
CA SER A 108 -4.85 -5.82 -10.52
C SER A 108 -3.59 -5.68 -9.67
N ALA A 109 -2.72 -6.69 -9.64
CA ALA A 109 -1.50 -6.63 -8.84
C ALA A 109 -0.54 -5.53 -9.32
N LEU A 110 -0.47 -5.29 -10.63
CA LEU A 110 0.35 -4.20 -11.17
C LEU A 110 -0.24 -2.83 -10.85
N GLU A 111 -1.56 -2.66 -10.93
CA GLU A 111 -2.25 -1.41 -10.58
C GLU A 111 -2.11 -1.07 -9.09
N GLU A 112 -2.20 -2.05 -8.19
CA GLU A 112 -1.88 -1.85 -6.76
C GLU A 112 -0.40 -1.46 -6.56
N GLY A 113 0.49 -2.15 -7.29
CA GLY A 113 1.91 -1.84 -7.31
C GLY A 113 2.17 -0.38 -7.65
N LYS A 114 1.51 0.11 -8.70
CA LYS A 114 1.53 1.50 -9.18
C LYS A 114 0.97 2.47 -8.15
N ALA A 115 -0.22 2.19 -7.63
CA ALA A 115 -0.96 3.11 -6.76
C ALA A 115 -0.17 3.45 -5.50
N ASP A 116 0.45 2.45 -4.87
CA ASP A 116 1.30 2.67 -3.69
C ASP A 116 2.55 3.53 -3.99
N VAL A 117 3.33 3.21 -5.04
CA VAL A 117 4.59 3.94 -5.32
C VAL A 117 4.33 5.35 -5.85
N LEU A 118 3.30 5.52 -6.68
CA LEU A 118 2.87 6.86 -7.10
C LEU A 118 2.23 7.64 -5.95
N GLY A 119 1.57 6.95 -5.01
CA GLY A 119 1.07 7.54 -3.79
C GLY A 119 2.20 8.20 -2.99
N LEU A 120 3.26 7.43 -2.70
CA LEU A 120 4.44 7.97 -2.01
C LEU A 120 5.16 9.05 -2.84
N TYR A 121 5.21 8.90 -4.16
CA TYR A 121 5.78 9.93 -5.05
C TYR A 121 5.03 11.25 -4.91
N MET A 122 3.69 11.22 -4.92
CA MET A 122 2.87 12.42 -4.76
C MET A 122 3.04 13.06 -3.38
N VAL A 123 3.08 12.25 -2.31
CA VAL A 123 3.40 12.74 -0.97
C VAL A 123 4.73 13.49 -0.98
N MET A 124 5.77 12.92 -1.57
CA MET A 124 7.08 13.56 -1.69
C MET A 124 7.02 14.87 -2.50
N GLN A 125 6.28 14.91 -3.62
CA GLN A 125 6.18 16.13 -4.43
C GLN A 125 5.41 17.24 -3.71
N LEU A 126 4.36 16.90 -2.95
CA LEU A 126 3.57 17.89 -2.20
C LEU A 126 4.32 18.38 -0.96
N HIS A 127 5.03 17.49 -0.26
CA HIS A 127 5.95 17.85 0.82
C HIS A 127 7.02 18.83 0.34
N LYS A 128 7.66 18.57 -0.81
CA LYS A 128 8.63 19.50 -1.43
C LYS A 128 8.04 20.87 -1.78
N LYS A 129 6.74 20.95 -2.02
CA LYS A 129 6.02 22.20 -2.30
C LYS A 129 5.54 22.92 -1.04
N GLY A 130 5.70 22.33 0.14
CA GLY A 130 5.18 22.87 1.39
C GLY A 130 3.67 22.66 1.58
N GLU A 131 3.06 21.76 0.80
CA GLU A 131 1.62 21.45 0.85
C GLU A 131 1.29 20.29 1.81
N LEU A 132 2.33 19.63 2.35
CA LEU A 132 2.22 18.61 3.40
C LEU A 132 3.26 18.89 4.49
N ASP A 133 2.80 18.92 5.72
CA ASP A 133 3.63 19.12 6.91
C ASP A 133 4.39 17.85 7.33
N GLY A 134 5.29 17.96 8.31
CA GLY A 134 6.00 16.81 8.90
C GLY A 134 7.38 16.52 8.28
N ASP A 135 8.09 15.51 8.81
CA ASP A 135 9.36 15.06 8.23
C ASP A 135 9.09 14.06 7.10
N MET A 136 9.74 14.19 5.94
CA MET A 136 9.60 13.21 4.85
C MET A 136 9.97 11.79 5.29
N LYS A 137 10.82 11.65 6.32
CA LYS A 137 11.15 10.36 6.95
C LYS A 137 9.94 9.70 7.60
N ASP A 138 8.96 10.47 8.08
CA ASP A 138 7.72 9.93 8.64
C ASP A 138 6.97 9.12 7.57
N TYR A 139 6.78 9.74 6.41
CA TYR A 139 6.10 9.15 5.27
C TYR A 139 6.84 7.93 4.73
N MET A 140 8.16 8.01 4.55
CA MET A 140 8.96 6.90 4.03
C MET A 140 9.04 5.72 5.00
N THR A 141 9.27 5.99 6.30
CA THR A 141 9.39 4.91 7.30
C THR A 141 8.07 4.21 7.51
N THR A 142 6.98 4.98 7.63
CA THR A 142 5.64 4.42 7.76
C THR A 142 5.22 3.63 6.52
N PHE A 143 5.54 4.13 5.32
CA PHE A 143 5.31 3.39 4.07
C PHE A 143 6.06 2.05 4.07
N MET A 144 7.35 2.06 4.41
CA MET A 144 8.18 0.84 4.44
C MET A 144 7.69 -0.17 5.47
N ALA A 145 7.31 0.26 6.68
CA ALA A 145 6.72 -0.62 7.67
C ALA A 145 5.39 -1.23 7.17
N SER A 146 4.60 -0.44 6.43
CA SER A 146 3.30 -0.90 5.91
C SER A 146 3.41 -1.98 4.83
N ILE A 147 4.56 -2.09 4.16
CA ILE A 147 4.83 -3.18 3.22
C ILE A 147 4.72 -4.53 3.93
N PHE A 148 5.38 -4.70 5.09
CA PHE A 148 5.29 -5.95 5.88
C PHE A 148 3.85 -6.29 6.29
N ARG A 149 3.04 -5.27 6.64
CA ARG A 149 1.62 -5.46 6.94
C ARG A 149 0.88 -6.04 5.74
N SER A 150 1.02 -5.43 4.56
CA SER A 150 0.27 -5.80 3.35
C SER A 150 0.71 -7.12 2.75
N ILE A 151 1.98 -7.49 2.91
CA ILE A 151 2.53 -8.79 2.51
C ILE A 151 1.78 -9.95 3.17
N ARG A 152 1.36 -9.78 4.43
CA ARG A 152 0.67 -10.82 5.21
C ARG A 152 -0.73 -11.15 4.69
N PHE A 153 -1.25 -10.40 3.72
CA PHE A 153 -2.45 -10.78 2.97
C PHE A 153 -2.21 -11.95 2.01
N GLY A 154 -0.95 -12.32 1.77
CA GLY A 154 -0.55 -13.51 1.05
C GLY A 154 -0.54 -13.36 -0.47
N ALA A 155 0.06 -14.35 -1.13
CA ALA A 155 0.28 -14.35 -2.58
C ALA A 155 -1.01 -14.48 -3.41
N ALA A 156 -2.13 -14.90 -2.80
CA ALA A 156 -3.43 -14.94 -3.47
C ALA A 156 -4.04 -13.53 -3.67
N SER A 157 -3.64 -12.55 -2.85
CA SER A 157 -4.14 -11.17 -2.94
C SER A 157 -3.35 -10.34 -3.95
N ALA A 158 -4.03 -9.51 -4.74
CA ALA A 158 -3.39 -8.55 -5.63
C ALA A 158 -2.47 -7.57 -4.85
N HIS A 159 -2.96 -7.06 -3.72
CA HIS A 159 -2.18 -6.21 -2.80
C HIS A 159 -0.96 -6.94 -2.23
N GLY A 160 -1.12 -8.20 -1.82
CA GLY A 160 -0.01 -9.01 -1.29
C GLY A 160 1.09 -9.20 -2.33
N ARG A 161 0.73 -9.58 -3.57
CA ARG A 161 1.68 -9.72 -4.69
C ARG A 161 2.37 -8.39 -5.05
N ALA A 162 1.62 -7.29 -5.07
CA ALA A 162 2.17 -5.96 -5.32
C ALA A 162 3.21 -5.55 -4.28
N ASN A 163 2.93 -5.83 -2.99
CA ASN A 163 3.85 -5.52 -1.90
C ASN A 163 5.06 -6.46 -1.87
N MET A 164 4.92 -7.72 -2.31
CA MET A 164 6.07 -8.62 -2.57
C MET A 164 7.00 -8.06 -3.63
N LEU A 165 6.45 -7.70 -4.79
CA LEU A 165 7.20 -7.06 -5.87
C LEU A 165 7.96 -5.83 -5.35
N ARG A 166 7.26 -4.96 -4.62
CA ARG A 166 7.87 -3.74 -4.07
C ARG A 166 8.97 -4.04 -3.07
N PHE A 167 8.74 -4.94 -2.12
CA PHE A 167 9.74 -5.32 -1.12
C PHE A 167 11.02 -5.82 -1.77
N ASN A 168 10.89 -6.76 -2.72
CA ASN A 168 12.04 -7.35 -3.40
C ASN A 168 12.75 -6.33 -4.30
N TYR A 169 12.02 -5.44 -4.97
CA TYR A 169 12.61 -4.35 -5.75
C TYR A 169 13.37 -3.37 -4.85
N PHE A 170 12.80 -2.99 -3.71
CA PHE A 170 13.43 -2.07 -2.76
C PHE A 170 14.66 -2.68 -2.12
N LYS A 171 14.63 -3.98 -1.82
CA LYS A 171 15.80 -4.75 -1.37
C LYS A 171 16.92 -4.70 -2.41
N GLU A 172 16.61 -4.97 -3.68
CA GLU A 172 17.58 -4.93 -4.78
C GLU A 172 18.20 -3.54 -4.97
N LYS A 173 17.41 -2.49 -4.74
CA LYS A 173 17.87 -1.09 -4.80
C LYS A 173 18.54 -0.61 -3.51
N GLU A 174 18.75 -1.49 -2.54
CA GLU A 174 19.35 -1.16 -1.24
C GLU A 174 18.59 -0.05 -0.49
N ALA A 175 17.28 0.04 -0.72
CA ALA A 175 16.39 0.98 -0.01
C ALA A 175 16.33 0.67 1.50
N PHE A 176 16.73 -0.53 1.89
CA PHE A 176 16.95 -0.93 3.25
C PHE A 176 18.00 -2.04 3.33
N ILE A 177 18.56 -2.23 4.52
CA ILE A 177 19.31 -3.42 4.90
C ILE A 177 18.56 -4.17 6.00
N ARG A 178 18.73 -5.49 6.06
CA ARG A 178 18.29 -6.30 7.20
C ARG A 178 19.49 -6.57 8.09
N ASN A 179 19.42 -6.14 9.34
CA ASN A 179 20.47 -6.33 10.34
C ASN A 179 20.45 -7.77 10.89
N ASP A 180 21.53 -8.18 11.54
CA ASP A 180 21.67 -9.52 12.14
C ASP A 180 20.62 -9.79 13.22
N ASN A 181 20.22 -8.75 13.97
CA ASN A 181 19.15 -8.83 14.96
C ASN A 181 17.73 -8.94 14.36
N GLY A 182 17.61 -9.00 13.03
CA GLY A 182 16.35 -9.15 12.31
C GLY A 182 15.50 -7.89 12.18
N THR A 183 16.06 -6.72 12.49
CA THR A 183 15.45 -5.42 12.17
C THR A 183 15.93 -4.91 10.82
N TYR A 184 15.22 -3.94 10.27
CA TYR A 184 15.48 -3.32 8.97
C TYR A 184 15.83 -1.86 9.17
N THR A 185 16.97 -1.45 8.60
CA THR A 185 17.42 -0.04 8.57
C THR A 185 17.15 0.53 7.20
N LEU A 186 16.41 1.63 7.15
CA LEU A 186 16.03 2.31 5.92
C LEU A 186 17.11 3.27 5.42
N ASN A 187 17.30 3.31 4.11
CA ASN A 187 18.10 4.31 3.40
C ASN A 187 17.18 5.22 2.57
N TYR A 188 16.93 6.44 3.06
CA TYR A 188 15.93 7.35 2.48
C TYR A 188 16.23 7.81 1.05
N ASP A 189 17.50 8.00 0.70
CA ASP A 189 17.88 8.37 -0.67
C ASP A 189 17.64 7.21 -1.64
N LYS A 190 18.00 5.99 -1.21
CA LYS A 190 17.77 4.76 -1.98
C LYS A 190 16.28 4.43 -2.07
N ILE A 191 15.48 4.71 -1.04
CA ILE A 191 14.01 4.61 -1.08
C ILE A 191 13.47 5.55 -2.16
N THR A 192 13.91 6.82 -2.18
CA THR A 192 13.47 7.80 -3.18
C THR A 192 13.77 7.33 -4.58
N LYS A 193 15.00 6.84 -4.82
CA LYS A 193 15.41 6.29 -6.11
C LYS A 193 14.58 5.05 -6.48
N ALA A 194 14.45 4.09 -5.58
CA ALA A 194 13.71 2.85 -5.82
C ALA A 194 12.23 3.11 -6.16
N MET A 195 11.60 4.06 -5.45
CA MET A 195 10.24 4.51 -5.73
C MET A 195 10.10 5.11 -7.13
N ASN A 196 11.00 6.03 -7.51
CA ASN A 196 10.98 6.66 -8.84
C ASN A 196 11.20 5.62 -9.95
N ASP A 197 12.20 4.76 -9.80
CA ASP A 197 12.56 3.73 -10.78
C ASP A 197 11.40 2.72 -10.95
N LEU A 198 10.80 2.26 -9.84
CA LEU A 198 9.68 1.32 -9.88
C LEU A 198 8.41 1.96 -10.46
N SER A 199 8.15 3.23 -10.15
CA SER A 199 7.03 3.99 -10.74
C SER A 199 7.16 4.08 -12.26
N ALA A 200 8.35 4.45 -12.75
CA ALA A 200 8.62 4.56 -14.19
C ALA A 200 8.51 3.20 -14.89
N LEU A 201 9.04 2.13 -14.28
CA LEU A 201 8.95 0.77 -14.79
C LEU A 201 7.48 0.33 -14.92
N ILE A 202 6.70 0.46 -13.84
CA ILE A 202 5.29 0.03 -13.85
C ILE A 202 4.48 0.84 -14.88
N LEU A 203 4.65 2.16 -14.93
CA LEU A 203 3.97 3.00 -15.91
C LEU A 203 4.34 2.60 -17.33
N LYS A 204 5.61 2.31 -17.63
CA LYS A 204 6.03 1.82 -18.94
C LYS A 204 5.32 0.50 -19.30
N LEU A 205 5.33 -0.49 -18.40
CA LEU A 205 4.66 -1.78 -18.62
C LEU A 205 3.16 -1.63 -18.87
N GLN A 206 2.50 -0.70 -18.15
CA GLN A 206 1.10 -0.36 -18.39
C GLN A 206 0.90 0.30 -19.76
N GLY A 207 1.75 1.27 -20.12
CA GLY A 207 1.76 1.93 -21.43
C GLY A 207 1.90 0.98 -22.59
N ASP A 208 2.86 0.07 -22.50
CA ASP A 208 3.15 -0.91 -23.54
C ASP A 208 2.12 -2.04 -23.59
N GLY A 209 1.35 -2.24 -22.51
CA GLY A 209 0.44 -3.37 -22.37
C GLY A 209 1.17 -4.71 -22.46
N ASP A 210 2.40 -4.76 -21.94
CA ASP A 210 3.32 -5.88 -22.09
C ASP A 210 3.05 -6.96 -21.02
N TYR A 211 2.13 -7.87 -21.35
CA TYR A 211 1.75 -8.97 -20.46
C TYR A 211 2.95 -9.84 -20.05
N ASP A 212 3.82 -10.19 -21.01
CA ASP A 212 4.91 -11.12 -20.79
C ASP A 212 5.99 -10.51 -19.88
N ALA A 213 6.31 -9.23 -20.08
CA ALA A 213 7.23 -8.52 -19.19
C ALA A 213 6.67 -8.36 -17.77
N VAL A 214 5.36 -8.10 -17.62
CA VAL A 214 4.72 -8.05 -16.31
C VAL A 214 4.71 -9.43 -15.65
N GLU A 215 4.45 -10.49 -16.41
CA GLU A 215 4.48 -11.86 -15.88
C GLU A 215 5.88 -12.23 -15.39
N LYS A 216 6.91 -11.92 -16.18
CA LYS A 216 8.32 -12.12 -15.81
C LYS A 216 8.65 -11.34 -14.53
N LEU A 217 8.29 -10.06 -14.46
CA LEU A 217 8.52 -9.23 -13.28
C LEU A 217 7.87 -9.83 -12.02
N MET A 218 6.63 -10.29 -12.14
CA MET A 218 5.89 -10.91 -11.03
C MET A 218 6.47 -12.27 -10.62
N LYS A 219 6.96 -13.08 -11.57
CA LYS A 219 7.63 -14.36 -11.26
C LYS A 219 8.94 -14.14 -10.51
N GLU A 220 9.74 -13.18 -10.97
CA GLU A 220 11.06 -12.88 -10.39
C GLU A 220 10.97 -12.21 -9.02
N LYS A 221 9.99 -11.31 -8.83
CA LYS A 221 9.95 -10.42 -7.65
C LYS A 221 8.68 -10.54 -6.82
N GLY A 222 7.66 -11.27 -7.27
CA GLY A 222 6.39 -11.44 -6.54
C GLY A 222 6.40 -12.58 -5.51
N SER A 223 7.53 -13.25 -5.31
CA SER A 223 7.66 -14.41 -4.43
C SER A 223 8.26 -14.04 -3.06
N ILE A 224 7.83 -14.76 -2.01
CA ILE A 224 8.37 -14.61 -0.67
C ILE A 224 9.67 -15.41 -0.52
N SER A 225 10.75 -14.73 -0.11
CA SER A 225 12.00 -15.42 0.23
C SER A 225 11.87 -16.13 1.59
N HIS A 226 12.61 -17.21 1.79
CA HIS A 226 12.65 -17.92 3.08
C HIS A 226 13.05 -17.01 4.25
N GLN A 227 13.98 -16.07 4.04
CA GLN A 227 14.36 -15.10 5.06
C GLN A 227 13.20 -14.17 5.44
N LEU A 228 12.47 -13.66 4.45
CA LEU A 228 11.31 -12.80 4.71
C LEU A 228 10.17 -13.59 5.39
N GLN A 229 9.95 -14.85 5.01
CA GLN A 229 8.96 -15.70 5.67
C GLN A 229 9.26 -15.82 7.17
N LYS A 230 10.51 -16.10 7.55
CA LYS A 230 10.92 -16.13 8.97
C LYS A 230 10.65 -14.81 9.70
N ASP A 231 10.84 -13.68 9.04
CA ASP A 231 10.55 -12.37 9.64
C ASP A 231 9.05 -12.12 9.82
N LEU A 232 8.21 -12.64 8.91
CA LEU A 232 6.75 -12.61 9.08
C LEU A 232 6.27 -13.59 10.16
N ASP A 233 6.90 -14.76 10.27
CA ASP A 233 6.57 -15.77 11.28
C ASP A 233 6.78 -15.22 12.69
N ARG A 234 7.85 -14.43 12.91
CA ARG A 234 8.07 -13.68 14.16
C ARG A 234 6.89 -12.77 14.53
N LEU A 235 6.20 -12.18 13.55
CA LEU A 235 5.01 -11.35 13.81
C LEU A 235 3.82 -12.21 14.24
N VAL A 236 3.70 -13.42 13.69
CA VAL A 236 2.67 -14.40 14.06
C VAL A 236 2.92 -14.93 15.47
N GLU A 237 4.15 -15.30 15.80
CA GLU A 237 4.56 -15.76 17.15
C GLU A 237 4.25 -14.71 18.23
N LYS A 238 4.31 -13.43 17.88
CA LYS A 238 3.94 -12.31 18.77
C LYS A 238 2.45 -11.96 18.76
N ASN A 239 1.62 -12.78 18.14
CA ASN A 239 0.17 -12.58 18.04
C ASN A 239 -0.22 -11.21 17.46
N ILE A 240 0.61 -10.63 16.58
CA ILE A 240 0.25 -9.39 15.90
C ILE A 240 -0.83 -9.74 14.88
N PRO A 241 -2.03 -9.15 14.93
CA PRO A 241 -3.12 -9.54 14.04
C PRO A 241 -2.81 -9.18 12.58
N VAL A 242 -3.36 -9.95 11.62
CA VAL A 242 -3.33 -9.59 10.19
C VAL A 242 -4.29 -8.44 9.90
N ASP A 243 -5.44 -8.46 10.58
CA ASP A 243 -6.41 -7.37 10.55
C ASP A 243 -7.22 -7.27 11.85
N ILE A 244 -8.03 -6.21 11.99
CA ILE A 244 -8.88 -5.94 13.14
C ILE A 244 -10.27 -6.56 13.01
N THR A 245 -10.85 -6.90 14.16
CA THR A 245 -12.27 -7.18 14.34
C THR A 245 -12.93 -6.01 15.06
N PHE A 246 -14.21 -5.75 14.78
CA PHE A 246 -14.93 -4.65 15.39
C PHE A 246 -15.84 -5.14 16.53
N GLU A 247 -15.70 -4.50 17.68
CA GLU A 247 -16.77 -4.41 18.66
C GLU A 247 -17.62 -3.18 18.28
N GLN A 248 -18.85 -3.41 17.83
CA GLN A 248 -19.71 -2.38 17.25
C GLN A 248 -21.17 -2.61 17.61
N GLY A 249 -21.99 -1.57 17.49
CA GLY A 249 -23.43 -1.60 17.75
C GLY A 249 -23.85 -0.49 18.72
N VAL A 250 -25.16 -0.37 18.91
CA VAL A 250 -25.80 0.72 19.68
C VAL A 250 -25.18 0.88 21.07
N LYS A 251 -24.95 -0.24 21.78
CA LYS A 251 -24.31 -0.26 23.11
C LYS A 251 -22.89 0.33 23.13
N VAL A 252 -22.10 0.10 22.08
CA VAL A 252 -20.71 0.61 21.98
C VAL A 252 -20.70 2.12 21.75
N LEU A 253 -21.76 2.64 21.11
CA LEU A 253 -21.92 4.06 20.82
C LEU A 253 -22.51 4.86 22.00
N GLY A 254 -22.91 4.19 23.09
CA GLY A 254 -23.62 4.82 24.20
C GLY A 254 -25.00 5.36 23.82
N LEU A 255 -25.63 4.76 22.80
CA LEU A 255 -26.98 5.06 22.32
C LEU A 255 -28.01 4.02 22.79
#